data_AF-A0A1N7HJS5-F1
#
_entry.id   AF-A0A1N7HJS5-F1
#
_cell.length_a   1.000
_cell.length_b   1.000
_cell.length_c   1.000
_cell.angle_alpha   90.00
_cell.angle_beta   90.00
_cell.angle_gamma   90.00
#
_symmetry.space_group_name_H-M   'P 1'
#
loop_
_entity.id
_entity.type
_entity.pdbx_description
1 polymer ?
#
loop_
_entity_poly.entity_id
_entity_poly.type
_entity_poly.pdbx_seq_one_letter_code
_entity_poly.pdbx_strand_id
1 'polypeptide(L)'
;MKRRSLALPLCAAVLLAGAGAVAASPASAASGCSVTYAVSSEWPGGFGANVTIDNLGDPITSWTLTWSYPAGQQVTQAWNATVTQSGLQVTATNAGYNGSVGTGGSVSFGFNGSWSGSNPVPTAFTLNGTPCTGGVSGPPSPTPSPSPSAVSPTPSPSPARPSPSPSPSPTGKRLTMLGADVSTLQRAADLGAKYYDASGAQRDPLDILKGIGANYVRLRIWNNPVSGYNNKAKVLQYARTVKAKGLKLLVDFHYSDTWADPGKQYKPAAWASHGIGQLQTDVYNYTYDVCSSLKAQGTTPDSVQIGNEINVGMLWNDGKVVDNDFTNLSLLLKAGYNATKACNSGTQVIIHTADADSDANARWFYDGIRAKGVPWDITGLSYYCYWHGTMSTMAGVVADMKSRYGKDVILAETAYPYTTANADGTPNVISSSQPCSGYQATPAGQGANFTAVQNTARDAGAIGVFYWEPTWYAVPGNGWDPADINGSGDGWDNQAIFDRNGRLNPNVRWTP
;
A
#
# COMPACT_ATOMS: atom_id res chain seq x y z
N MET A 1 -73.63 -14.01 -11.35
CA MET A 1 -73.70 -14.93 -12.51
C MET A 1 -72.81 -14.38 -13.63
N LYS A 2 -71.97 -15.25 -14.22
CA LYS A 2 -71.46 -15.31 -15.63
C LYS A 2 -71.72 -14.07 -16.52
N ARG A 3 -70.83 -13.53 -17.37
CA ARG A 3 -69.70 -14.04 -18.17
C ARG A 3 -69.15 -12.78 -18.91
N ARG A 4 -67.83 -12.57 -18.98
CA ARG A 4 -66.98 -12.73 -20.20
C ARG A 4 -67.35 -11.87 -21.44
N SER A 5 -66.36 -11.05 -21.82
CA SER A 5 -65.71 -10.99 -23.16
C SER A 5 -66.01 -9.84 -24.13
N LEU A 6 -64.91 -9.17 -24.49
CA LEU A 6 -64.46 -8.64 -25.80
C LEU A 6 -65.39 -7.72 -26.62
N ALA A 7 -64.88 -6.54 -26.98
CA ALA A 7 -64.37 -6.22 -28.33
C ALA A 7 -64.00 -4.73 -28.45
N LEU A 8 -62.86 -4.45 -29.10
CA LEU A 8 -62.52 -3.15 -29.69
C LEU A 8 -63.36 -2.94 -30.97
N PRO A 9 -63.68 -1.70 -31.39
CA PRO A 9 -62.81 -1.05 -32.39
C PRO A 9 -62.69 0.49 -32.33
N LEU A 10 -61.50 0.94 -32.78
CA LEU A 10 -61.13 2.11 -33.59
C LEU A 10 -62.21 3.19 -33.89
N CYS A 11 -61.91 4.47 -33.58
CA CYS A 11 -61.92 5.59 -34.54
C CYS A 11 -61.46 6.92 -33.90
N ALA A 12 -60.77 7.70 -34.73
CA ALA A 12 -59.99 8.89 -34.41
C ALA A 12 -60.82 10.17 -34.15
N ALA A 13 -60.27 11.09 -33.34
CA ALA A 13 -60.48 12.53 -33.52
C ALA A 13 -59.31 13.31 -32.91
N VAL A 14 -58.59 14.01 -33.78
CA VAL A 14 -57.52 14.97 -33.49
C VAL A 14 -58.15 16.28 -33.01
N LEU A 15 -57.68 16.82 -31.88
CA LEU A 15 -57.86 18.22 -31.50
C LEU A 15 -56.48 18.82 -31.23
N LEU A 16 -56.10 19.77 -32.09
CA LEU A 16 -54.91 20.60 -31.96
C LEU A 16 -55.04 21.52 -30.74
N ALA A 17 -54.03 21.53 -29.87
CA ALA A 17 -53.77 22.63 -28.95
C ALA A 17 -52.26 22.78 -28.71
N GLY A 18 -51.71 23.90 -29.19
CA GLY A 18 -50.57 24.60 -28.59
C GLY A 18 -49.18 23.97 -28.73
N ALA A 19 -48.57 24.04 -29.93
CA ALA A 19 -47.11 24.02 -30.03
C ALA A 19 -46.54 25.41 -29.66
N GLY A 20 -46.52 25.71 -28.35
CA GLY A 20 -45.59 26.69 -27.83
C GLY A 20 -44.21 26.08 -27.87
N ALA A 21 -43.38 26.48 -28.83
CA ALA A 21 -41.95 26.17 -28.80
C ALA A 21 -41.35 26.89 -27.59
N VAL A 22 -41.33 26.22 -26.43
CA VAL A 22 -40.28 26.47 -25.45
C VAL A 22 -38.99 26.16 -26.19
N ALA A 23 -38.27 27.20 -26.57
CA ALA A 23 -36.86 27.07 -26.87
C ALA A 23 -36.24 26.49 -25.59
N ALA A 24 -36.01 25.18 -25.58
CA ALA A 24 -35.15 24.58 -24.59
C ALA A 24 -33.84 25.35 -24.69
N SER A 25 -33.49 26.07 -23.62
CA SER A 25 -32.12 26.50 -23.43
C SER A 25 -31.23 25.30 -23.73
N PRO A 26 -30.08 25.45 -24.41
CA PRO A 26 -29.17 24.32 -24.55
C PRO A 26 -28.98 23.75 -23.14
N ALA A 27 -29.39 22.50 -22.95
CA ALA A 27 -29.05 21.80 -21.72
C ALA A 27 -27.54 21.92 -21.63
N SER A 28 -27.03 22.67 -20.65
CA SER A 28 -25.60 22.64 -20.35
C SER A 28 -25.25 21.18 -20.25
N ALA A 29 -24.43 20.68 -21.18
CA ALA A 29 -23.96 19.32 -21.13
C ALA A 29 -23.40 19.12 -19.72
N ALA A 30 -23.99 18.18 -18.98
CA ALA A 30 -23.50 17.83 -17.65
C ALA A 30 -21.99 17.60 -17.78
N SER A 31 -21.22 18.18 -16.87
CA SER A 31 -19.76 18.09 -16.89
C SER A 31 -19.37 16.64 -17.10
N GLY A 32 -18.68 16.30 -18.20
CA GLY A 32 -18.41 14.89 -18.51
C GLY A 32 -17.47 14.26 -17.47
N CYS A 33 -16.51 15.05 -16.98
CA CYS A 33 -15.50 14.66 -16.01
C CYS A 33 -14.73 15.88 -15.49
N SER A 34 -14.07 15.69 -14.35
CA SER A 34 -12.96 16.53 -13.87
C SER A 34 -11.67 15.70 -13.85
N VAL A 35 -10.52 16.31 -14.13
CA VAL A 35 -9.23 15.62 -14.09
C VAL A 35 -8.24 16.39 -13.24
N THR A 36 -7.70 15.73 -12.23
CA THR A 36 -6.56 16.23 -11.46
C THR A 36 -5.30 15.56 -11.98
N TYR A 37 -4.34 16.36 -12.46
CA TYR A 37 -3.02 15.89 -12.88
C TYR A 37 -1.97 16.51 -11.96
N ALA A 38 -1.31 15.68 -11.15
CA ALA A 38 -0.31 16.12 -10.20
C ALA A 38 1.04 15.50 -10.54
N VAL A 39 2.05 16.33 -10.83
CA VAL A 39 3.44 15.88 -10.86
C VAL A 39 3.86 15.62 -9.42
N SER A 40 3.92 14.34 -9.03
CA SER A 40 4.21 13.91 -7.66
C SER A 40 5.70 14.00 -7.32
N SER A 41 6.55 13.94 -8.34
CA SER A 41 8.01 14.03 -8.22
C SER A 41 8.62 14.45 -9.56
N GLU A 42 9.69 15.25 -9.55
CA GLU A 42 10.41 15.66 -10.76
C GLU A 42 11.93 15.63 -10.51
N TRP A 43 12.70 15.16 -11.49
CA TRP A 43 14.16 15.08 -11.45
C TRP A 43 14.74 15.43 -12.83
N PRO A 44 16.07 15.62 -12.97
CA PRO A 44 16.67 15.91 -14.27
C PRO A 44 16.34 14.83 -15.31
N GLY A 45 15.54 15.20 -16.31
CA GLY A 45 15.14 14.31 -17.41
C GLY A 45 13.94 13.41 -17.13
N GLY A 46 13.31 13.48 -15.95
CA GLY A 46 12.15 12.66 -15.64
C GLY A 46 11.24 13.15 -14.53
N PHE A 47 10.09 12.50 -14.40
CA PHE A 47 9.05 12.88 -13.46
C PHE A 47 8.11 11.68 -13.18
N GLY A 48 7.42 11.75 -12.05
CA GLY A 48 6.29 10.90 -11.71
C GLY A 48 5.02 11.76 -11.66
N ALA A 49 3.91 11.23 -12.14
CA ALA A 49 2.62 11.90 -12.12
C ALA A 49 1.49 10.98 -11.66
N ASN A 50 0.56 11.53 -10.89
CA ASN A 50 -0.69 10.90 -10.52
C ASN A 50 -1.84 11.62 -11.22
N VAL A 51 -2.76 10.85 -11.79
CA VAL A 51 -3.94 11.34 -12.49
C VAL A 51 -5.19 10.77 -11.82
N THR A 52 -6.10 11.66 -11.43
CA THR A 52 -7.42 11.30 -10.90
C THR A 52 -8.49 11.79 -11.87
N ILE A 53 -9.42 10.90 -12.22
CA ILE A 53 -10.59 11.17 -13.04
C ILE A 53 -11.80 11.13 -12.12
N ASP A 54 -12.51 12.25 -11.99
CA ASP A 54 -13.82 12.29 -11.34
C ASP A 54 -14.90 12.23 -12.43
N ASN A 55 -15.72 11.18 -12.42
CA ASN A 55 -16.83 11.05 -13.36
C ASN A 55 -17.99 11.93 -12.89
N LEU A 56 -18.27 12.99 -13.64
CA LEU A 56 -19.36 13.93 -13.33
C LEU A 56 -20.60 13.68 -14.21
N GLY A 57 -20.51 12.75 -15.16
CA GLY A 57 -21.59 12.33 -16.06
C GLY A 57 -22.23 11.00 -15.67
N ASP A 58 -22.85 10.33 -16.63
CA ASP A 58 -23.47 9.02 -16.44
C ASP A 58 -22.45 7.96 -16.00
N PRO A 59 -22.86 6.92 -15.25
CA PRO A 59 -21.98 5.83 -14.86
C PRO A 59 -21.31 5.18 -16.09
N ILE A 60 -20.01 4.96 -16.02
CA ILE A 60 -19.23 4.29 -17.07
C ILE A 60 -18.75 2.93 -16.58
N THR A 61 -18.66 1.95 -17.48
CA THR A 61 -18.16 0.59 -17.18
C THR A 61 -16.70 0.38 -17.62
N SER A 62 -16.19 1.31 -18.43
CA SER A 62 -14.80 1.40 -18.88
C SER A 62 -14.44 2.87 -19.11
N TRP A 63 -13.16 3.20 -19.02
CA TRP A 63 -12.69 4.55 -19.30
C TRP A 63 -11.43 4.55 -20.16
N THR A 64 -11.39 5.54 -21.05
CA THR A 64 -10.24 5.93 -21.85
C THR A 64 -10.02 7.41 -21.64
N LEU A 65 -8.91 7.79 -21.01
CA LEU A 65 -8.50 9.18 -20.85
C LEU A 65 -7.44 9.52 -21.90
N THR A 66 -7.61 10.64 -22.61
CA THR A 66 -6.60 11.13 -23.55
C THR A 66 -6.21 12.57 -23.25
N TRP A 67 -4.93 12.88 -23.47
CA TRP A 67 -4.38 14.23 -23.41
C TRP A 67 -3.18 14.37 -24.35
N SER A 68 -2.72 15.61 -24.54
CA SER A 68 -1.51 15.89 -25.31
C SER A 68 -0.48 16.58 -24.44
N TYR A 69 0.78 16.14 -24.52
CA TYR A 69 1.89 16.81 -23.85
C TYR A 69 2.31 18.10 -24.55
N PRO A 70 2.54 19.21 -23.81
CA PRO A 70 2.87 20.48 -24.43
C PRO A 70 4.34 20.60 -24.86
N ALA A 71 5.26 19.83 -24.25
CA ALA A 71 6.70 20.03 -24.41
C ALA A 71 7.47 18.72 -24.67
N GLY A 72 6.85 17.76 -25.37
CA GLY A 72 7.53 16.54 -25.81
C GLY A 72 7.78 15.50 -24.72
N GLN A 73 7.13 15.62 -23.56
CA GLN A 73 7.24 14.61 -22.51
C GLN A 73 6.82 13.23 -23.02
N GLN A 74 7.42 12.17 -22.46
CA GLN A 74 7.14 10.78 -22.83
C GLN A 74 6.79 9.97 -21.59
N VAL A 75 5.71 9.21 -21.62
CA VAL A 75 5.40 8.21 -20.58
C VAL A 75 6.34 7.02 -20.76
N THR A 76 7.00 6.60 -19.68
CA THR A 76 7.96 5.47 -19.69
C THR A 76 7.42 4.23 -18.99
N GLN A 77 6.61 4.40 -17.95
CA GLN A 77 5.99 3.30 -17.20
C GLN A 77 4.71 3.80 -16.55
N ALA A 78 3.63 3.01 -16.55
CA ALA A 78 2.38 3.36 -15.89
C ALA A 78 1.87 2.22 -14.99
N TRP A 79 1.04 2.56 -14.02
CA TRP A 79 0.34 1.62 -13.14
C TRP A 79 -1.13 2.03 -12.99
N ASN A 80 -1.99 1.06 -12.69
CA ASN A 80 -3.45 1.22 -12.60
C ASN A 80 -4.12 1.73 -13.91
N ALA A 81 -3.38 1.73 -15.01
CA ALA A 81 -3.84 2.04 -16.36
C ALA A 81 -2.90 1.38 -17.38
N THR A 82 -3.42 1.07 -18.57
CA THR A 82 -2.58 0.81 -19.75
C THR A 82 -2.39 2.12 -20.49
N VAL A 83 -1.15 2.59 -20.59
CA VAL A 83 -0.84 3.88 -21.23
C VAL A 83 -0.06 3.65 -22.51
N THR A 84 -0.56 4.21 -23.61
CA THR A 84 0.13 4.27 -24.90
C THR A 84 0.35 5.73 -25.30
N GLN A 85 1.42 5.99 -26.04
CA GLN A 85 1.75 7.32 -26.51
C GLN A 85 2.21 7.28 -27.97
N SER A 86 1.67 8.19 -28.78
CA SER A 86 2.08 8.42 -30.17
C SER A 86 2.37 9.91 -30.36
N GLY A 87 3.64 10.24 -30.56
CA GLY A 87 4.09 11.64 -30.59
C GLY A 87 3.77 12.34 -29.27
N LEU A 88 2.96 13.40 -29.33
CA LEU A 88 2.52 14.16 -28.16
C LEU A 88 1.26 13.60 -27.50
N GLN A 89 0.49 12.76 -28.20
CA GLN A 89 -0.80 12.28 -27.71
C GLN A 89 -0.63 11.04 -26.84
N VAL A 90 -1.21 11.09 -25.64
CA VAL A 90 -1.24 9.99 -24.68
C VAL A 90 -2.66 9.46 -24.55
N THR A 91 -2.80 8.13 -24.52
CA THR A 91 -4.04 7.42 -24.26
C THR A 91 -3.84 6.49 -23.09
N ALA A 92 -4.61 6.70 -22.01
CA ALA A 92 -4.67 5.82 -20.86
C ALA A 92 -6.02 5.09 -20.84
N THR A 93 -6.01 3.76 -20.76
CA THR A 93 -7.22 2.95 -20.60
C THR A 93 -7.23 2.26 -19.24
N ASN A 94 -8.43 1.95 -18.76
CA ASN A 94 -8.62 1.28 -17.48
C ASN A 94 -7.85 -0.04 -17.38
N ALA A 95 -7.30 -0.32 -16.20
CA ALA A 95 -6.92 -1.66 -15.82
C ALA A 95 -8.18 -2.55 -15.72
N GLY A 96 -8.02 -3.86 -15.83
CA GLY A 96 -9.13 -4.82 -15.87
C GLY A 96 -10.08 -4.75 -14.67
N TYR A 97 -9.67 -4.15 -13.56
CA TYR A 97 -10.43 -4.04 -12.31
C TYR A 97 -10.99 -2.64 -12.01
N ASN A 98 -10.58 -1.58 -12.71
CA ASN A 98 -10.96 -0.19 -12.39
C ASN A 98 -11.75 0.52 -13.50
N GLY A 99 -12.38 -0.23 -14.41
CA GLY A 99 -13.17 0.34 -15.51
C GLY A 99 -14.49 0.98 -15.07
N SER A 100 -15.14 0.43 -14.05
CA SER A 100 -16.46 0.91 -13.61
C SER A 100 -16.32 2.12 -12.69
N VAL A 101 -16.88 3.26 -13.09
CA VAL A 101 -16.90 4.51 -12.32
C VAL A 101 -18.32 5.08 -12.34
N GLY A 102 -19.00 5.05 -11.20
CA GLY A 102 -20.33 5.63 -11.06
C GLY A 102 -20.33 7.15 -11.22
N THR A 103 -21.50 7.75 -11.40
CA THR A 103 -21.67 9.21 -11.32
C THR A 103 -21.20 9.73 -9.96
N GLY A 104 -20.35 10.74 -9.96
CA GLY A 104 -19.67 11.26 -8.76
C GLY A 104 -18.56 10.37 -8.22
N GLY A 105 -18.26 9.24 -8.88
CA GLY A 105 -17.16 8.35 -8.52
C GLY A 105 -15.83 8.82 -9.11
N SER A 106 -14.73 8.34 -8.54
CA SER A 106 -13.38 8.70 -8.97
C SER A 106 -12.54 7.45 -9.24
N VAL A 107 -11.61 7.55 -10.19
CA VAL A 107 -10.58 6.55 -10.44
C VAL A 107 -9.23 7.24 -10.60
N SER A 108 -8.16 6.62 -10.10
CA SER A 108 -6.81 7.18 -10.19
C SER A 108 -5.84 6.18 -10.78
N PHE A 109 -4.87 6.71 -11.53
CA PHE A 109 -3.72 5.98 -12.04
C PHE A 109 -2.48 6.84 -11.96
N GLY A 110 -1.30 6.25 -12.14
CA GLY A 110 -0.05 6.98 -12.11
C GLY A 110 0.93 6.48 -13.15
N PHE A 111 1.95 7.29 -13.42
CA PHE A 111 3.00 6.94 -14.35
C PHE A 111 4.29 7.71 -14.08
N ASN A 112 5.41 7.14 -14.54
CA ASN A 112 6.67 7.83 -14.74
C ASN A 112 6.77 8.31 -16.18
N GLY A 113 7.38 9.45 -16.38
CA GLY A 113 7.70 10.00 -17.69
C GLY A 113 9.08 10.65 -17.74
N SER A 114 9.54 10.92 -18.96
CA SER A 114 10.73 11.70 -19.26
C SER A 114 10.36 13.04 -19.88
N TRP A 115 11.17 14.06 -19.64
CA TRP A 115 11.02 15.38 -20.27
C TRP A 115 12.38 15.91 -20.71
N SER A 116 12.40 16.77 -21.72
CA SER A 116 13.60 17.51 -22.15
C SER A 116 13.29 18.99 -22.18
N GLY A 117 14.08 19.80 -21.48
CA GLY A 117 13.90 21.26 -21.41
C GLY A 117 12.87 21.72 -20.36
N SER A 118 11.61 21.30 -20.47
CA SER A 118 10.56 21.67 -19.51
C SER A 118 9.47 20.60 -19.35
N ASN A 119 8.76 20.63 -18.23
CA ASN A 119 7.68 19.68 -17.89
C ASN A 119 6.33 20.38 -17.57
N PRO A 120 5.70 21.10 -18.51
CA PRO A 120 4.40 21.73 -18.28
C PRO A 120 3.28 20.68 -18.12
N VAL A 121 2.40 20.91 -17.14
CA VAL A 121 1.20 20.09 -16.87
C VAL A 121 0.18 20.23 -18.01
N PRO A 122 -0.40 19.13 -18.54
CA PRO A 122 -1.47 19.21 -19.53
C PRO A 122 -2.73 19.87 -18.96
N THR A 123 -3.41 20.69 -19.76
CA THR A 123 -4.60 21.45 -19.34
C THR A 123 -5.90 20.99 -20.00
N ALA A 124 -5.83 20.03 -20.92
CA ALA A 124 -6.99 19.54 -21.67
C ALA A 124 -6.98 18.01 -21.70
N PHE A 125 -8.10 17.43 -21.30
CA PHE A 125 -8.32 15.98 -21.23
C PHE A 125 -9.66 15.63 -21.87
N THR A 126 -9.75 14.45 -22.49
CA THR A 126 -11.03 13.85 -22.90
C THR A 126 -11.20 12.48 -22.27
N LEU A 127 -12.39 12.21 -21.74
CA LEU A 127 -12.81 10.92 -21.19
C LEU A 127 -13.79 10.27 -22.15
N ASN A 128 -13.46 9.07 -22.65
CA ASN A 128 -14.25 8.33 -23.64
C ASN A 128 -14.62 9.20 -24.88
N GLY A 129 -13.69 10.07 -25.30
CA GLY A 129 -13.86 11.00 -26.42
C GLY A 129 -14.64 12.29 -26.09
N THR A 130 -15.14 12.44 -24.86
CA THR A 130 -15.85 13.65 -24.40
C THR A 130 -14.90 14.56 -23.62
N PRO A 131 -14.80 15.87 -23.94
CA PRO A 131 -13.96 16.79 -23.18
C PRO A 131 -14.35 16.89 -21.70
N CYS A 132 -13.35 16.85 -20.81
CA CYS A 132 -13.56 17.11 -19.38
C CYS A 132 -13.72 18.61 -19.14
N THR A 133 -14.88 19.02 -18.63
CA THR A 133 -15.24 20.43 -18.38
C THR A 133 -15.36 20.78 -16.89
N GLY A 134 -15.17 19.80 -15.99
CA GLY A 134 -15.26 19.96 -14.52
C GLY A 134 -14.05 20.66 -13.87
N GLY A 135 -13.05 21.04 -14.66
CA GLY A 135 -11.80 21.64 -14.19
C GLY A 135 -10.61 20.72 -14.44
N VAL A 136 -9.46 21.34 -14.68
CA VAL A 136 -8.16 20.68 -14.74
C VAL A 136 -7.26 21.40 -13.75
N SER A 137 -6.88 20.74 -12.67
CA SER A 137 -6.02 21.32 -11.63
C SER A 137 -4.70 20.57 -11.54
N GLY A 138 -3.59 21.31 -11.57
CA GLY A 138 -2.25 20.84 -11.27
C GLY A 138 -1.43 21.96 -10.63
N PRO A 139 -0.61 21.69 -9.59
CA PRO A 139 0.31 22.67 -9.03
C PRO A 139 1.48 22.94 -10.02
N PRO A 140 2.10 24.15 -10.00
CA PRO A 140 3.25 24.44 -10.86
C PRO A 140 4.48 23.59 -10.47
N SER A 141 5.22 23.09 -11.48
CA SER A 141 6.44 22.29 -11.29
C SER A 141 7.51 23.02 -10.45
N PRO A 142 8.20 22.34 -9.52
CA PRO A 142 9.35 22.89 -8.80
C PRO A 142 10.59 22.95 -9.72
N THR A 143 11.27 24.10 -9.76
CA THR A 143 12.48 24.35 -10.54
C THR A 143 13.71 23.60 -9.96
N PRO A 144 14.59 22.99 -10.78
CA PRO A 144 15.78 22.29 -10.26
C PRO A 144 16.86 23.25 -9.76
N SER A 145 17.46 22.94 -8.60
CA SER A 145 18.57 23.68 -7.98
C SER A 145 19.94 23.00 -8.26
N PRO A 146 21.04 23.74 -8.53
CA PRO A 146 22.32 23.16 -8.94
C PRO A 146 23.16 22.61 -7.77
N SER A 147 23.96 21.58 -8.05
CA SER A 147 24.84 20.85 -7.13
C SER A 147 26.31 21.31 -7.24
N PRO A 148 27.14 21.32 -6.16
CA PRO A 148 28.58 21.54 -6.28
C PRO A 148 29.41 20.24 -6.26
N SER A 149 30.54 20.32 -6.99
CA SER A 149 31.46 19.26 -7.40
C SER A 149 32.42 18.70 -6.35
N ALA A 150 33.01 17.56 -6.71
CA ALA A 150 33.95 16.69 -5.99
C ALA A 150 35.36 17.24 -5.71
N VAL A 151 36.05 16.67 -4.72
CA VAL A 151 37.52 16.68 -4.56
C VAL A 151 38.04 15.29 -4.10
N SER A 152 39.15 14.86 -4.71
CA SER A 152 39.88 13.58 -4.53
C SER A 152 41.15 13.69 -3.64
N PRO A 153 41.81 12.57 -3.23
CA PRO A 153 42.61 12.45 -1.97
C PRO A 153 44.12 12.21 -2.14
N THR A 154 44.95 12.32 -1.07
CA THR A 154 46.26 11.60 -0.88
C THR A 154 46.86 11.75 0.56
N PRO A 155 47.97 11.07 1.00
CA PRO A 155 47.94 9.84 1.84
C PRO A 155 48.67 9.92 3.22
N SER A 156 48.65 8.77 3.93
CA SER A 156 49.15 8.43 5.29
C SER A 156 50.71 8.47 5.47
N PRO A 157 51.25 8.43 6.71
CA PRO A 157 51.54 7.12 7.35
C PRO A 157 51.35 7.04 8.89
N SER A 158 51.25 5.80 9.38
CA SER A 158 51.31 5.36 10.79
C SER A 158 52.73 4.80 11.10
N PRO A 159 53.18 4.59 12.37
CA PRO A 159 52.70 3.44 13.15
C PRO A 159 52.72 3.53 14.71
N ALA A 160 51.98 2.58 15.28
CA ALA A 160 52.20 1.81 16.52
C ALA A 160 51.65 2.30 17.89
N ARG A 161 50.91 1.36 18.49
CA ARG A 161 50.17 1.33 19.78
C ARG A 161 51.08 0.77 20.89
N PRO A 162 50.72 0.91 22.19
CA PRO A 162 49.96 -0.17 22.84
C PRO A 162 48.83 0.32 23.78
N SER A 163 47.88 -0.59 24.03
CA SER A 163 46.72 -0.51 24.93
C SER A 163 47.00 -1.27 26.23
N PRO A 164 46.18 -1.20 27.32
CA PRO A 164 44.71 -1.41 27.27
C PRO A 164 43.84 -0.63 28.28
N SER A 165 42.59 -0.37 27.89
CA SER A 165 41.42 -0.41 28.77
C SER A 165 40.15 -0.56 27.90
N PRO A 166 39.15 -1.36 28.30
CA PRO A 166 38.05 -1.74 27.42
C PRO A 166 37.04 -0.60 27.33
N SER A 167 37.12 0.19 26.26
CA SER A 167 35.94 0.89 25.76
C SER A 167 34.89 -0.16 25.36
N PRO A 168 33.59 0.05 25.67
CA PRO A 168 32.55 -0.78 25.12
C PRO A 168 32.63 -0.69 23.59
N SER A 169 32.74 -1.85 22.94
CA SER A 169 32.61 -1.95 21.49
C SER A 169 31.35 -1.21 21.04
N PRO A 170 31.37 -0.44 19.94
CA PRO A 170 30.12 -0.06 19.31
C PRO A 170 29.46 -1.37 18.87
N THR A 171 28.40 -1.78 19.55
CA THR A 171 27.55 -2.86 19.05
C THR A 171 27.12 -2.44 17.65
N GLY A 172 27.59 -3.16 16.62
CA GLY A 172 27.26 -2.86 15.23
C GLY A 172 25.75 -2.76 15.04
N LYS A 173 25.31 -1.91 14.09
CA LYS A 173 23.89 -1.80 13.72
C LYS A 173 23.36 -3.21 13.41
N ARG A 174 22.22 -3.59 13.99
CA ARG A 174 21.65 -4.93 13.91
C ARG A 174 20.13 -4.86 13.76
N LEU A 175 19.58 -5.66 12.85
CA LEU A 175 18.17 -5.99 12.77
C LEU A 175 17.82 -6.97 13.89
N THR A 176 16.83 -6.59 14.69
CA THR A 176 16.28 -7.40 15.79
C THR A 176 14.86 -7.86 15.51
N MET A 177 14.13 -7.17 14.62
CA MET A 177 12.80 -7.53 14.15
C MET A 177 12.92 -8.08 12.72
N LEU A 178 13.19 -9.38 12.63
CA LEU A 178 13.34 -10.12 11.37
C LEU A 178 12.00 -10.77 11.04
N GLY A 179 11.17 -10.04 10.31
CA GLY A 179 9.74 -10.31 10.25
C GLY A 179 9.21 -10.89 8.94
N ALA A 180 8.10 -11.59 9.03
CA ALA A 180 7.29 -12.02 7.88
C ALA A 180 5.81 -11.73 8.16
N ASP A 181 5.11 -11.07 7.24
CA ASP A 181 3.64 -11.06 7.23
C ASP A 181 3.15 -12.38 6.65
N VAL A 182 2.40 -13.15 7.42
CA VAL A 182 1.93 -14.49 7.00
C VAL A 182 0.43 -14.63 7.19
N SER A 183 -0.31 -13.53 7.01
CA SER A 183 -1.73 -13.51 7.36
C SER A 183 -2.58 -14.38 6.44
N THR A 184 -2.16 -14.61 5.18
CA THR A 184 -2.82 -15.58 4.30
C THR A 184 -2.54 -17.04 4.67
N LEU A 185 -1.50 -17.31 5.46
CA LEU A 185 -1.01 -18.67 5.69
C LEU A 185 -2.05 -19.57 6.36
N GLN A 186 -2.88 -19.00 7.23
CA GLN A 186 -3.95 -19.76 7.86
C GLN A 186 -4.97 -20.26 6.82
N ARG A 187 -5.33 -19.42 5.84
CA ARG A 187 -6.23 -19.82 4.75
C ARG A 187 -5.58 -20.87 3.86
N ALA A 188 -4.31 -20.68 3.50
CA ALA A 188 -3.56 -21.67 2.72
C ALA A 188 -3.54 -23.04 3.43
N ALA A 189 -3.30 -23.06 4.74
CA ALA A 189 -3.33 -24.29 5.55
C ALA A 189 -4.72 -24.95 5.58
N ASP A 190 -5.79 -24.16 5.77
CA ASP A 190 -7.18 -24.66 5.73
C ASP A 190 -7.53 -25.28 4.36
N LEU A 191 -6.85 -24.85 3.28
CA LEU A 191 -6.97 -25.38 1.91
C LEU A 191 -6.02 -26.56 1.62
N GLY A 192 -5.21 -26.97 2.59
CA GLY A 192 -4.28 -28.10 2.44
C GLY A 192 -3.00 -27.77 1.67
N ALA A 193 -2.61 -26.48 1.62
CA ALA A 193 -1.32 -26.06 1.08
C ALA A 193 -0.16 -26.80 1.77
N LYS A 194 0.88 -27.12 1.00
CA LYS A 194 2.06 -27.85 1.48
C LYS A 194 3.29 -27.02 1.24
N TYR A 195 4.18 -27.00 2.22
CA TYR A 195 5.42 -26.25 2.18
C TYR A 195 6.60 -27.20 2.34
N TYR A 196 7.66 -26.94 1.58
CA TYR A 196 8.86 -27.75 1.53
C TYR A 196 10.08 -26.87 1.76
N ASP A 197 11.02 -27.34 2.58
CA ASP A 197 12.30 -26.67 2.77
C ASP A 197 13.20 -26.81 1.52
N ALA A 198 14.38 -26.21 1.56
CA ALA A 198 15.35 -26.27 0.45
C ALA A 198 15.86 -27.69 0.13
N SER A 199 15.70 -28.66 1.05
CA SER A 199 16.03 -30.07 0.80
C SER A 199 14.88 -30.85 0.16
N GLY A 200 13.70 -30.22 0.03
CA GLY A 200 12.48 -30.85 -0.48
C GLY A 200 11.67 -31.57 0.60
N ALA A 201 12.03 -31.45 1.89
CA ALA A 201 11.28 -32.06 2.97
C ALA A 201 10.05 -31.22 3.31
N GLN A 202 8.88 -31.85 3.39
CA GLN A 202 7.66 -31.16 3.82
C GLN A 202 7.82 -30.73 5.28
N ARG A 203 7.60 -29.45 5.57
CA ARG A 203 7.66 -28.90 6.92
C ARG A 203 6.58 -27.86 7.13
N ASP A 204 6.36 -27.51 8.39
CA ASP A 204 5.55 -26.36 8.73
C ASP A 204 6.23 -25.07 8.23
N PRO A 205 5.51 -24.19 7.52
CA PRO A 205 6.06 -22.97 6.93
C PRO A 205 6.66 -22.01 7.96
N LEU A 206 6.11 -21.91 9.17
CA LEU A 206 6.70 -21.05 10.22
C LEU A 206 8.01 -21.64 10.75
N ASP A 207 8.15 -22.97 10.79
CA ASP A 207 9.43 -23.60 11.16
C ASP A 207 10.48 -23.40 10.07
N ILE A 208 10.06 -23.42 8.79
CA ILE A 208 10.93 -23.08 7.67
C ILE A 208 11.41 -21.62 7.80
N LEU A 209 10.49 -20.66 7.93
CA LEU A 209 10.80 -19.23 8.07
C LEU A 209 11.74 -18.97 9.25
N LYS A 210 11.48 -19.60 10.40
CA LYS A 210 12.35 -19.54 11.58
C LYS A 210 13.74 -20.12 11.30
N GLY A 211 13.81 -21.25 10.60
CA GLY A 211 15.06 -21.91 10.21
C GLY A 211 15.94 -21.07 9.27
N ILE A 212 15.34 -20.13 8.52
CA ILE A 212 16.05 -19.17 7.66
C ILE A 212 16.18 -17.77 8.26
N GLY A 213 15.90 -17.63 9.56
CA GLY A 213 16.26 -16.46 10.36
C GLY A 213 15.10 -15.57 10.82
N ALA A 214 13.86 -15.81 10.37
CA ALA A 214 12.72 -15.02 10.81
C ALA A 214 12.49 -15.24 12.32
N ASN A 215 12.23 -14.16 13.06
CA ASN A 215 11.95 -14.20 14.49
C ASN A 215 10.65 -13.48 14.87
N TYR A 216 9.98 -12.87 13.89
CA TYR A 216 8.78 -12.08 14.05
C TYR A 216 7.73 -12.48 13.00
N VAL A 217 6.48 -12.54 13.41
CA VAL A 217 5.33 -12.70 12.53
C VAL A 217 4.46 -11.45 12.62
N ARG A 218 4.12 -10.88 11.48
CA ARG A 218 3.11 -9.85 11.32
C ARG A 218 1.80 -10.49 10.89
N LEU A 219 0.71 -10.11 11.57
CA LEU A 219 -0.65 -10.53 11.22
C LEU A 219 -1.53 -9.29 11.06
N ARG A 220 -2.07 -9.08 9.87
CA ARG A 220 -3.11 -8.08 9.67
C ARG A 220 -4.41 -8.52 10.32
N ILE A 221 -5.14 -7.55 10.85
CA ILE A 221 -6.47 -7.73 11.40
C ILE A 221 -7.47 -6.74 10.78
N TRP A 222 -8.54 -7.30 10.23
CA TRP A 222 -9.73 -6.61 9.74
C TRP A 222 -10.86 -6.71 10.76
N ASN A 223 -11.74 -5.72 10.77
CA ASN A 223 -12.83 -5.61 11.73
C ASN A 223 -13.88 -6.71 11.54
N ASN A 224 -14.50 -6.74 10.35
CA ASN A 224 -15.53 -7.71 10.00
C ASN A 224 -15.49 -8.09 8.50
N PRO A 225 -14.43 -8.76 8.05
CA PRO A 225 -14.28 -9.18 6.66
C PRO A 225 -15.27 -10.28 6.28
N VAL A 226 -15.89 -10.11 5.11
CA VAL A 226 -16.84 -11.06 4.49
C VAL A 226 -16.23 -12.46 4.28
N SER A 227 -14.92 -12.55 4.03
CA SER A 227 -14.22 -13.82 3.85
C SER A 227 -14.18 -14.70 5.10
N GLY A 228 -14.39 -14.12 6.29
CA GLY A 228 -14.20 -14.81 7.56
C GLY A 228 -12.74 -15.06 7.96
N TYR A 229 -11.76 -14.53 7.21
CA TYR A 229 -10.32 -14.58 7.48
C TYR A 229 -9.77 -13.21 7.89
N ASN A 230 -8.62 -13.18 8.57
CA ASN A 230 -8.01 -11.96 9.13
C ASN A 230 -8.89 -11.20 10.14
N ASN A 231 -10.00 -11.77 10.61
CA ASN A 231 -10.77 -11.20 11.71
C ASN A 231 -10.14 -11.55 13.08
N LYS A 232 -10.65 -10.94 14.15
CA LYS A 232 -10.21 -11.22 15.53
C LYS A 232 -10.15 -12.71 15.87
N ALA A 233 -11.16 -13.50 15.51
CA ALA A 233 -11.21 -14.92 15.85
C ALA A 233 -10.07 -15.70 15.18
N LYS A 234 -9.81 -15.42 13.90
CA LYS A 234 -8.73 -16.04 13.13
C LYS A 234 -7.35 -15.61 13.62
N VAL A 235 -7.16 -14.32 13.92
CA VAL A 235 -5.91 -13.80 14.50
C VAL A 235 -5.62 -14.42 15.87
N LEU A 236 -6.63 -14.54 16.75
CA LEU A 236 -6.47 -15.23 18.04
C LEU A 236 -6.07 -16.70 17.87
N GLN A 237 -6.72 -17.40 16.94
CA GLN A 237 -6.38 -18.80 16.65
C GLN A 237 -4.93 -18.91 16.18
N TYR A 238 -4.52 -18.09 15.21
CA TYR A 238 -3.22 -18.22 14.58
C TYR A 238 -2.08 -17.70 15.46
N ALA A 239 -2.32 -16.70 16.30
CA ALA A 239 -1.37 -16.22 17.30
C ALA A 239 -0.89 -17.32 18.25
N ARG A 240 -1.73 -18.32 18.57
CA ARG A 240 -1.32 -19.49 19.38
C ARG A 240 -0.26 -20.30 18.66
N THR A 241 -0.45 -20.55 17.36
CA THR A 241 0.53 -21.26 16.51
C THR A 241 1.84 -20.49 16.45
N VAL A 242 1.78 -19.17 16.23
CA VAL A 242 2.96 -18.29 16.17
C VAL A 242 3.76 -18.35 17.48
N LYS A 243 3.09 -18.14 18.62
CA LYS A 243 3.77 -18.09 19.92
C LYS A 243 4.24 -19.47 20.39
N ALA A 244 3.53 -20.55 20.06
CA ALA A 244 3.97 -21.91 20.34
C ALA A 244 5.30 -22.27 19.64
N LYS A 245 5.57 -21.65 18.48
CA LYS A 245 6.85 -21.78 17.76
C LYS A 245 7.95 -20.85 18.29
N GLY A 246 7.65 -20.03 19.30
CA GLY A 246 8.59 -19.08 19.89
C GLY A 246 8.89 -17.86 19.01
N LEU A 247 8.02 -17.56 18.04
CA LEU A 247 8.11 -16.35 17.22
C LEU A 247 7.44 -15.18 17.95
N LYS A 248 7.96 -13.96 17.75
CA LYS A 248 7.32 -12.74 18.22
C LYS A 248 6.12 -12.37 17.35
N LEU A 249 5.16 -11.63 17.89
CA LEU A 249 3.91 -11.28 17.22
C LEU A 249 3.73 -9.76 17.09
N LEU A 250 3.55 -9.30 15.86
CA LEU A 250 3.12 -7.95 15.48
C LEU A 250 1.68 -8.07 14.98
N VAL A 251 0.74 -7.35 15.59
CA VAL A 251 -0.65 -7.28 15.09
C VAL A 251 -0.85 -5.95 14.38
N ASP A 252 -1.24 -6.01 13.12
CA ASP A 252 -1.46 -4.85 12.27
C ASP A 252 -2.95 -4.55 12.09
N PHE A 253 -3.42 -3.49 12.75
CA PHE A 253 -4.81 -3.05 12.65
C PHE A 253 -5.01 -2.19 11.43
N HIS A 254 -5.77 -2.70 10.46
CA HIS A 254 -6.19 -1.91 9.30
C HIS A 254 -7.34 -0.93 9.62
N TYR A 255 -8.11 -1.19 10.69
CA TYR A 255 -9.34 -0.46 11.01
C TYR A 255 -10.30 -0.37 9.81
N SER A 256 -10.49 -1.49 9.12
CA SER A 256 -11.34 -1.65 7.95
C SER A 256 -11.86 -3.09 7.90
N ASP A 257 -12.94 -3.34 7.16
CA ASP A 257 -13.42 -4.70 6.87
C ASP A 257 -12.65 -5.36 5.72
N THR A 258 -11.75 -4.62 5.08
CA THR A 258 -10.94 -5.05 3.94
C THR A 258 -9.57 -4.37 3.98
N TRP A 259 -8.81 -4.49 2.90
CA TRP A 259 -7.55 -3.79 2.69
C TRP A 259 -7.64 -2.30 3.04
N ALA A 260 -6.58 -1.82 3.68
CA ALA A 260 -6.37 -0.41 4.00
C ALA A 260 -4.98 -0.06 3.49
N ASP A 261 -4.89 0.97 2.66
CA ASP A 261 -3.72 1.40 1.91
C ASP A 261 -3.80 2.93 1.67
N PRO A 262 -2.79 3.59 1.07
CA PRO A 262 -2.81 5.04 0.89
C PRO A 262 -3.98 5.55 0.04
N GLY A 263 -4.57 4.70 -0.81
CA GLY A 263 -5.72 5.02 -1.65
C GLY A 263 -7.07 4.64 -1.03
N LYS A 264 -7.09 3.79 0.01
CA LYS A 264 -8.31 3.24 0.61
C LYS A 264 -8.18 3.12 2.12
N GLN A 265 -9.01 3.85 2.87
CA GLN A 265 -9.07 3.77 4.33
C GLN A 265 -10.52 3.73 4.80
N TYR A 266 -11.31 2.84 4.22
CA TYR A 266 -12.75 2.76 4.48
C TYR A 266 -13.05 2.43 5.93
N LYS A 267 -14.05 3.11 6.50
CA LYS A 267 -14.61 2.71 7.79
C LYS A 267 -15.20 1.29 7.69
N PRO A 268 -15.04 0.44 8.72
CA PRO A 268 -15.82 -0.77 8.86
C PRO A 268 -17.32 -0.46 8.75
N ALA A 269 -18.11 -1.38 8.21
CA ALA A 269 -19.55 -1.18 8.01
C ALA A 269 -20.26 -0.83 9.32
N ALA A 270 -19.84 -1.44 10.44
CA ALA A 270 -20.37 -1.14 11.78
C ALA A 270 -20.10 0.30 12.25
N TRP A 271 -19.14 0.99 11.65
CA TRP A 271 -18.72 2.35 12.02
C TRP A 271 -19.07 3.39 10.93
N ALA A 272 -19.82 2.98 9.89
CA ALA A 272 -20.08 3.83 8.72
C ALA A 272 -20.70 5.19 9.08
N SER A 273 -21.64 5.21 10.03
CA SER A 273 -22.32 6.43 10.51
C SER A 273 -21.63 7.12 11.69
N HIS A 274 -20.52 6.58 12.19
CA HIS A 274 -19.83 7.12 13.36
C HIS A 274 -18.97 8.32 12.93
N GLY A 275 -19.12 9.43 13.64
CA GLY A 275 -18.24 10.59 13.53
C GLY A 275 -17.02 10.48 14.44
N ILE A 276 -16.08 11.42 14.33
CA ILE A 276 -14.76 11.34 14.98
C ILE A 276 -14.77 11.01 16.49
N GLY A 277 -15.71 11.57 17.26
CA GLY A 277 -15.81 11.30 18.71
C GLY A 277 -16.17 9.85 19.03
N GLN A 278 -17.09 9.26 18.26
CA GLN A 278 -17.44 7.84 18.41
C GLN A 278 -16.31 6.96 17.88
N LEU A 279 -15.71 7.31 16.74
CA LEU A 279 -14.58 6.55 16.17
C LEU A 279 -13.36 6.49 17.10
N GLN A 280 -13.11 7.53 17.89
CA GLN A 280 -12.09 7.49 18.93
C GLN A 280 -12.37 6.38 19.96
N THR A 281 -13.63 6.25 20.38
CA THR A 281 -14.08 5.20 21.29
C THR A 281 -14.00 3.82 20.63
N ASP A 282 -14.39 3.73 19.36
CA ASP A 282 -14.37 2.47 18.60
C ASP A 282 -12.94 1.94 18.41
N VAL A 283 -12.00 2.81 18.02
CA VAL A 283 -10.57 2.47 17.89
C VAL A 283 -10.01 2.00 19.23
N TYR A 284 -10.31 2.73 20.32
CA TYR A 284 -9.85 2.31 21.65
C TYR A 284 -10.39 0.92 22.02
N ASN A 285 -11.71 0.74 21.93
CA ASN A 285 -12.38 -0.48 22.36
C ASN A 285 -11.94 -1.68 21.52
N TYR A 286 -11.88 -1.53 20.19
CA TYR A 286 -11.48 -2.61 19.31
C TYR A 286 -10.02 -3.04 19.56
N THR A 287 -9.11 -2.07 19.66
CA THR A 287 -7.70 -2.34 19.94
C THR A 287 -7.51 -3.01 21.31
N TYR A 288 -8.18 -2.50 22.34
CA TYR A 288 -8.10 -3.03 23.70
C TYR A 288 -8.67 -4.44 23.78
N ASP A 289 -9.80 -4.70 23.13
CA ASP A 289 -10.46 -6.00 23.11
C ASP A 289 -9.59 -7.07 22.43
N VAL A 290 -9.06 -6.78 21.24
CA VAL A 290 -8.16 -7.70 20.52
C VAL A 290 -6.89 -7.96 21.34
N CYS A 291 -6.22 -6.90 21.80
CA CYS A 291 -5.00 -7.03 22.58
C CYS A 291 -5.22 -7.81 23.89
N SER A 292 -6.29 -7.48 24.64
CA SER A 292 -6.59 -8.14 25.91
C SER A 292 -7.01 -9.59 25.71
N SER A 293 -7.70 -9.90 24.61
CA SER A 293 -8.02 -11.29 24.24
C SER A 293 -6.75 -12.10 23.93
N LEU A 294 -5.80 -11.52 23.18
CA LEU A 294 -4.50 -12.14 22.91
C LEU A 294 -3.70 -12.36 24.20
N LYS A 295 -3.68 -11.37 25.10
CA LYS A 295 -3.02 -11.48 26.40
C LYS A 295 -3.66 -12.55 27.28
N ALA A 296 -4.98 -12.61 27.35
CA ALA A 296 -5.72 -13.57 28.15
C ALA A 296 -5.43 -15.03 27.74
N GLN A 297 -5.17 -15.29 26.46
CA GLN A 297 -4.79 -16.61 25.96
C GLN A 297 -3.26 -16.87 25.96
N GLY A 298 -2.46 -16.02 26.61
CA GLY A 298 -1.01 -16.18 26.70
C GLY A 298 -0.22 -15.83 25.43
N THR A 299 -0.84 -15.15 24.47
CA THR A 299 -0.22 -14.74 23.20
C THR A 299 -0.13 -13.22 23.09
N THR A 300 0.21 -12.53 24.18
CA THR A 300 0.37 -11.07 24.22
C THR A 300 1.23 -10.60 23.03
N PRO A 301 0.76 -9.61 22.24
CA PRO A 301 1.53 -9.11 21.12
C PRO A 301 2.79 -8.39 21.62
N ASP A 302 3.91 -8.66 20.95
CA ASP A 302 5.18 -7.98 21.19
C ASP A 302 5.13 -6.54 20.64
N SER A 303 4.43 -6.35 19.53
CA SER A 303 4.13 -5.05 18.92
C SER A 303 2.70 -5.00 18.37
N VAL A 304 2.14 -3.79 18.28
CA VAL A 304 0.88 -3.47 17.61
C VAL A 304 1.11 -2.31 16.65
N GLN A 305 0.61 -2.41 15.43
CA GLN A 305 0.59 -1.34 14.43
C GLN A 305 -0.82 -0.72 14.38
N ILE A 306 -0.90 0.60 14.54
CA ILE A 306 -2.16 1.36 14.59
C ILE A 306 -2.40 2.00 13.22
N GLY A 307 -3.18 1.33 12.38
CA GLY A 307 -3.43 1.71 11.00
C GLY A 307 -2.42 1.07 10.05
N ASN A 308 -2.84 0.78 8.82
CA ASN A 308 -1.95 0.32 7.76
C ASN A 308 -1.79 1.39 6.67
N GLU A 309 -0.54 1.76 6.36
CA GLU A 309 -0.17 2.74 5.34
C GLU A 309 -1.06 3.99 5.36
N ILE A 310 -1.13 4.63 6.53
CA ILE A 310 -2.06 5.72 6.81
C ILE A 310 -1.54 7.07 6.32
N ASN A 311 -0.87 7.09 5.16
CA ASN A 311 -0.14 8.24 4.63
C ASN A 311 -0.99 9.52 4.70
N VAL A 312 -2.29 9.45 4.39
CA VAL A 312 -3.22 10.59 4.47
C VAL A 312 -4.35 10.38 5.48
N GLY A 313 -4.08 9.61 6.53
CA GLY A 313 -5.00 9.31 7.63
C GLY A 313 -5.67 7.95 7.53
N MET A 314 -6.66 7.69 8.38
CA MET A 314 -7.41 6.42 8.44
C MET A 314 -8.89 6.66 8.74
N LEU A 315 -9.75 5.65 8.58
CA LEU A 315 -11.20 5.76 8.88
C LEU A 315 -11.85 6.96 8.17
N TRP A 316 -11.72 7.00 6.85
CA TRP A 316 -12.18 8.13 6.04
C TRP A 316 -13.72 8.26 6.01
N ASN A 317 -14.26 9.48 5.93
CA ASN A 317 -13.54 10.75 5.81
C ASN A 317 -13.18 11.40 7.16
N ASP A 318 -13.70 10.89 8.28
CA ASP A 318 -13.54 11.52 9.59
C ASP A 318 -12.09 11.60 10.06
N GLY A 319 -11.29 10.55 9.86
CA GLY A 319 -9.87 10.51 10.22
C GLY A 319 -8.91 10.82 9.08
N LYS A 320 -9.41 11.32 7.94
CA LYS A 320 -8.57 11.77 6.81
C LYS A 320 -7.85 13.07 7.18
N VAL A 321 -6.59 13.21 6.78
CA VAL A 321 -5.87 14.48 6.89
C VAL A 321 -6.25 15.35 5.69
N VAL A 322 -6.86 16.51 5.96
CA VAL A 322 -7.27 17.50 4.96
C VAL A 322 -6.67 18.85 5.37
N ASP A 323 -6.16 19.61 4.39
CA ASP A 323 -5.56 20.94 4.62
C ASP A 323 -4.47 20.96 5.71
N ASN A 324 -3.67 19.90 5.79
CA ASN A 324 -2.65 19.69 6.82
C ASN A 324 -3.20 19.63 8.26
N ASP A 325 -4.50 19.41 8.45
CA ASP A 325 -5.07 19.24 9.79
C ASP A 325 -5.02 17.77 10.26
N PHE A 326 -4.06 17.51 11.14
CA PHE A 326 -3.88 16.21 11.80
C PHE A 326 -4.77 16.00 13.03
N THR A 327 -5.67 16.94 13.37
CA THR A 327 -6.46 16.87 14.61
C THR A 327 -7.21 15.55 14.75
N ASN A 328 -8.04 15.19 13.77
CA ASN A 328 -8.86 13.99 13.86
C ASN A 328 -8.03 12.71 13.85
N LEU A 329 -7.06 12.61 12.94
CA LEU A 329 -6.15 11.47 12.92
C LEU A 329 -5.44 11.30 14.27
N SER A 330 -4.99 12.39 14.90
CA SER A 330 -4.29 12.34 16.18
C SER A 330 -5.15 11.79 17.32
N LEU A 331 -6.48 12.03 17.31
CA LEU A 331 -7.41 11.48 18.30
C LEU A 331 -7.47 9.96 18.19
N LEU A 332 -7.55 9.45 16.97
CA LEU A 332 -7.62 8.01 16.69
C LEU A 332 -6.30 7.31 17.02
N LEU A 333 -5.15 7.90 16.64
CA LEU A 333 -3.84 7.34 16.96
C LEU A 333 -3.57 7.29 18.47
N LYS A 334 -3.94 8.34 19.20
CA LYS A 334 -3.88 8.35 20.68
C LYS A 334 -4.79 7.28 21.29
N ALA A 335 -5.99 7.08 20.75
CA ALA A 335 -6.89 6.03 21.21
C ALA A 335 -6.28 4.63 21.04
N GLY A 336 -5.73 4.33 19.86
CA GLY A 336 -5.06 3.05 19.61
C GLY A 336 -3.82 2.83 20.49
N TYR A 337 -2.99 3.87 20.65
CA TYR A 337 -1.83 3.82 21.55
C TYR A 337 -2.28 3.56 23.00
N ASN A 338 -3.23 4.34 23.51
CA ASN A 338 -3.69 4.22 24.89
C ASN A 338 -4.34 2.86 25.16
N ALA A 339 -5.12 2.33 24.22
CA ALA A 339 -5.69 0.99 24.31
C ALA A 339 -4.60 -0.10 24.37
N THR A 340 -3.58 0.02 23.54
CA THR A 340 -2.44 -0.91 23.55
C THR A 340 -1.73 -0.88 24.90
N LYS A 341 -1.40 0.31 25.41
CA LYS A 341 -0.72 0.46 26.70
C LYS A 341 -1.58 0.04 27.89
N ALA A 342 -2.90 0.23 27.83
CA ALA A 342 -3.83 -0.24 28.85
C ALA A 342 -3.93 -1.77 28.89
N CYS A 343 -3.91 -2.43 27.73
CA CYS A 343 -3.86 -3.88 27.64
C CYS A 343 -2.52 -4.43 28.17
N ASN A 344 -1.41 -3.88 27.66
CA ASN A 344 -0.06 -4.26 28.06
C ASN A 344 0.95 -3.13 27.79
N SER A 345 1.47 -2.51 28.86
CA SER A 345 2.39 -1.38 28.76
C SER A 345 3.71 -1.70 28.04
N GLY A 346 4.13 -2.97 28.06
CA GLY A 346 5.35 -3.43 27.37
C GLY A 346 5.21 -3.65 25.86
N THR A 347 3.98 -3.71 25.33
CA THR A 347 3.76 -3.88 23.88
C THR A 347 4.14 -2.60 23.14
N GLN A 348 5.00 -2.72 22.13
CA GLN A 348 5.45 -1.58 21.33
C GLN A 348 4.33 -1.12 20.38
N VAL A 349 4.19 0.19 20.19
CA VAL A 349 3.21 0.78 19.27
C VAL A 349 3.92 1.32 18.03
N ILE A 350 3.51 0.83 16.87
CA ILE A 350 4.02 1.21 15.55
C ILE A 350 2.99 2.10 14.85
N ILE A 351 3.48 3.18 14.24
CA ILE A 351 2.73 3.98 13.27
C ILE A 351 3.41 3.80 11.92
N HIS A 352 2.62 3.57 10.86
CA HIS A 352 3.11 3.06 9.58
C HIS A 352 2.63 3.91 8.39
N THR A 353 3.56 4.34 7.52
CA THR A 353 3.26 4.95 6.22
C THR A 353 4.05 4.33 5.07
N ALA A 354 3.54 4.43 3.84
CA ALA A 354 4.23 4.01 2.62
C ALA A 354 5.06 5.16 2.00
N ASP A 355 5.96 5.78 2.78
CA ASP A 355 6.71 6.98 2.38
C ASP A 355 8.24 6.79 2.40
N ALA A 356 8.73 5.55 2.20
CA ALA A 356 10.19 5.29 2.14
C ALA A 356 10.89 5.90 0.91
N ASP A 357 10.14 6.55 0.03
CA ASP A 357 10.56 7.21 -1.20
C ASP A 357 10.82 8.71 -1.02
N SER A 358 10.33 9.32 0.07
CA SER A 358 10.33 10.78 0.21
C SER A 358 10.48 11.22 1.67
N ASP A 359 11.61 11.85 1.97
CA ASP A 359 11.82 12.59 3.22
C ASP A 359 10.70 13.59 3.45
N ALA A 360 10.26 14.30 2.41
CA ALA A 360 9.24 15.34 2.54
C ALA A 360 7.89 14.76 2.98
N ASN A 361 7.47 13.64 2.39
CA ASN A 361 6.20 12.99 2.71
C ASN A 361 6.25 12.39 4.12
N ALA A 362 7.31 11.63 4.42
CA ALA A 362 7.50 11.03 5.74
C ALA A 362 7.56 12.13 6.82
N ARG A 363 8.35 13.18 6.62
CA ARG A 363 8.44 14.32 7.56
C ARG A 363 7.10 15.02 7.72
N TRP A 364 6.35 15.27 6.64
CA TRP A 364 5.04 15.91 6.70
C TRP A 364 4.09 15.14 7.63
N PHE A 365 4.01 13.82 7.44
CA PHE A 365 3.15 12.97 8.26
C PHE A 365 3.61 12.92 9.73
N TYR A 366 4.88 12.57 9.96
CA TYR A 366 5.40 12.35 11.31
C TYR A 366 5.53 13.67 12.10
N ASP A 367 5.76 14.81 11.44
CA ASP A 367 5.65 16.13 12.08
C ASP A 367 4.22 16.46 12.43
N GLY A 368 3.27 16.18 11.53
CA GLY A 368 1.86 16.42 11.76
C GLY A 368 1.36 15.74 13.03
N ILE A 369 1.64 14.44 13.18
CA ILE A 369 1.23 13.70 14.38
C ILE A 369 2.03 14.13 15.62
N ARG A 370 3.32 14.46 15.48
CA ARG A 370 4.17 14.96 16.58
C ARG A 370 3.67 16.30 17.11
N ALA A 371 3.31 17.22 16.22
CA ALA A 371 2.77 18.54 16.56
C ALA A 371 1.45 18.43 17.33
N LYS A 372 0.67 17.38 17.06
CA LYS A 372 -0.55 17.05 17.82
C LYS A 372 -0.28 16.23 19.09
N GLY A 373 0.98 15.90 19.40
CA GLY A 373 1.37 15.16 20.59
C GLY A 373 0.93 13.69 20.58
N VAL A 374 0.88 13.05 19.40
CA VAL A 374 0.65 11.61 19.30
C VAL A 374 1.87 10.86 19.84
N PRO A 375 1.72 9.91 20.78
CA PRO A 375 2.80 9.02 21.19
C PRO A 375 2.90 7.79 20.27
N TRP A 376 4.13 7.34 20.00
CA TRP A 376 4.45 6.05 19.38
C TRP A 376 5.86 5.61 19.76
N ASP A 377 6.15 4.32 19.57
CA ASP A 377 7.44 3.72 19.95
C ASP A 377 8.35 3.50 18.73
N ILE A 378 7.78 3.00 17.62
CA ILE A 378 8.51 2.63 16.41
C ILE A 378 7.87 3.29 15.18
N THR A 379 8.69 3.89 14.33
CA THR A 379 8.30 4.38 13.00
C THR A 379 8.35 3.24 11.99
N GLY A 380 7.22 2.95 11.35
CA GLY A 380 7.10 1.95 10.29
C GLY A 380 7.07 2.59 8.91
N LEU A 381 7.76 1.98 7.95
CA LEU A 381 7.75 2.39 6.55
C LEU A 381 7.51 1.17 5.64
N SER A 382 6.75 1.31 4.55
CA SER A 382 6.78 0.34 3.44
C SER A 382 7.90 0.68 2.47
N TYR A 383 8.63 -0.32 1.99
CA TYR A 383 9.61 -0.15 0.93
C TYR A 383 9.52 -1.28 -0.11
N TYR A 384 9.29 -0.86 -1.35
CA TYR A 384 9.24 -1.71 -2.53
C TYR A 384 9.98 -0.95 -3.61
N CYS A 385 11.12 -1.45 -4.07
CA CYS A 385 12.01 -0.64 -4.92
C CYS A 385 11.39 -0.22 -6.27
N TYR A 386 10.34 -0.93 -6.72
CA TYR A 386 9.61 -0.65 -7.95
C TYR A 386 8.51 0.42 -7.79
N TRP A 387 8.15 0.80 -6.57
CA TRP A 387 7.23 1.91 -6.28
C TRP A 387 7.91 3.06 -5.54
N HIS A 388 8.81 2.74 -4.63
CA HIS A 388 9.43 3.67 -3.70
C HIS A 388 10.85 4.12 -4.12
N GLY A 389 11.29 3.73 -5.32
CA GLY A 389 12.58 4.15 -5.86
C GLY A 389 13.79 3.46 -5.22
N THR A 390 14.92 4.16 -5.20
CA THR A 390 16.22 3.53 -4.92
C THR A 390 16.42 3.18 -3.44
N MET A 391 17.24 2.17 -3.16
CA MET A 391 17.61 1.84 -1.78
C MET A 391 18.39 2.97 -1.09
N SER A 392 19.09 3.82 -1.86
CA SER A 392 19.74 5.03 -1.32
C SER A 392 18.72 6.03 -0.80
N THR A 393 17.61 6.21 -1.52
CA THR A 393 16.50 7.06 -1.07
C THR A 393 15.92 6.51 0.23
N MET A 394 15.61 5.22 0.26
CA MET A 394 15.12 4.54 1.47
C MET A 394 16.09 4.68 2.65
N ALA A 395 17.40 4.53 2.43
CA ALA A 395 18.41 4.71 3.47
C ALA A 395 18.39 6.14 4.05
N GLY A 396 18.23 7.14 3.17
CA GLY A 396 18.06 8.54 3.57
C GLY A 396 16.86 8.73 4.48
N VAL A 397 15.68 8.25 4.06
CA VAL A 397 14.44 8.36 4.83
C VAL A 397 14.55 7.65 6.18
N VAL A 398 15.09 6.42 6.21
CA VAL A 398 15.29 5.67 7.46
C VAL A 398 16.21 6.44 8.42
N ALA A 399 17.32 6.99 7.93
CA ALA A 399 18.26 7.75 8.75
C ALA A 399 17.65 9.06 9.26
N ASP A 400 16.87 9.75 8.42
CA ASP A 400 16.15 10.97 8.79
C ASP A 400 15.10 10.68 9.87
N MET A 401 14.20 9.72 9.64
CA MET A 401 13.17 9.35 10.62
C MET A 401 13.77 8.99 11.97
N LYS A 402 14.85 8.20 11.97
CA LYS A 402 15.54 7.81 13.19
C LYS A 402 16.14 9.02 13.92
N SER A 403 16.91 9.84 13.22
CA SER A 403 17.61 10.98 13.83
C SER A 403 16.67 12.09 14.29
N ARG A 404 15.59 12.34 13.54
CA ARG A 404 14.67 13.46 13.77
C ARG A 404 13.67 13.22 14.88
N TYR A 405 13.17 11.98 14.99
CA TYR A 405 12.16 11.61 15.98
C TYR A 405 12.75 10.86 17.19
N GLY A 406 14.00 10.38 17.09
CA GLY A 406 14.64 9.60 18.15
C GLY A 406 13.93 8.28 18.41
N LYS A 407 13.22 7.75 17.40
CA LYS A 407 12.46 6.51 17.44
C LYS A 407 13.17 5.45 16.64
N ASP A 408 12.99 4.19 17.02
CA ASP A 408 13.42 3.09 16.17
C ASP A 408 12.59 3.05 14.89
N VAL A 409 13.20 2.53 13.82
CA VAL A 409 12.60 2.47 12.49
C VAL A 409 12.56 1.02 12.02
N ILE A 410 11.46 0.60 11.40
CA ILE A 410 11.36 -0.68 10.69
C ILE A 410 10.89 -0.45 9.26
N LEU A 411 11.30 -1.33 8.36
CA LEU A 411 10.56 -1.57 7.13
C LEU A 411 9.47 -2.60 7.44
N ALA A 412 8.21 -2.14 7.52
CA ALA A 412 7.06 -2.97 7.87
C ALA A 412 6.59 -3.84 6.70
N GLU A 413 6.89 -3.44 5.47
CA GLU A 413 6.60 -4.22 4.27
C GLU A 413 7.71 -4.09 3.23
N THR A 414 8.08 -5.22 2.62
CA THR A 414 8.90 -5.32 1.41
C THR A 414 8.69 -6.68 0.76
N ALA A 415 8.84 -6.77 -0.55
CA ALA A 415 8.82 -8.03 -1.29
C ALA A 415 9.53 -7.86 -2.63
N TYR A 416 9.79 -8.98 -3.31
CA TYR A 416 10.39 -8.97 -4.64
C TYR A 416 9.97 -10.21 -5.43
N PRO A 417 9.68 -10.11 -6.74
CA PRO A 417 9.28 -11.27 -7.51
C PRO A 417 10.45 -12.24 -7.79
N TYR A 418 10.19 -13.54 -7.70
CA TYR A 418 11.12 -14.59 -8.12
C TYR A 418 10.88 -15.06 -9.56
N THR A 419 9.81 -14.61 -10.21
CA THR A 419 9.47 -14.97 -11.59
C THR A 419 8.53 -13.94 -12.21
N THR A 420 8.44 -13.89 -13.54
CA THR A 420 7.42 -13.12 -14.28
C THR A 420 6.22 -13.96 -14.70
N ALA A 421 6.28 -15.29 -14.53
CA ALA A 421 5.18 -16.17 -14.86
C ALA A 421 4.03 -16.01 -13.85
N ASN A 422 2.79 -15.96 -14.34
CA ASN A 422 1.62 -16.09 -13.47
C ASN A 422 1.50 -17.56 -13.03
N ALA A 423 1.21 -17.81 -11.76
CA ALA A 423 0.94 -19.18 -11.31
C ALA A 423 -0.54 -19.57 -11.46
N ASP A 424 -1.46 -18.61 -11.53
CA ASP A 424 -2.89 -18.84 -11.74
C ASP A 424 -3.49 -17.93 -12.85
N GLY A 425 -4.83 -17.80 -12.86
CA GLY A 425 -5.56 -16.99 -13.83
C GLY A 425 -5.54 -15.48 -13.54
N THR A 426 -5.03 -15.07 -12.39
CA THR A 426 -4.92 -13.67 -11.95
C THR A 426 -3.55 -13.12 -12.35
N PRO A 427 -3.49 -11.99 -13.08
CA PRO A 427 -2.21 -11.41 -13.47
C PRO A 427 -1.39 -10.96 -12.26
N ASN A 428 -0.08 -11.23 -12.29
CA ASN A 428 0.87 -10.71 -11.32
C ASN A 428 0.83 -9.17 -11.28
N VAL A 429 0.82 -8.61 -10.06
CA VAL A 429 0.91 -7.15 -9.83
C VAL A 429 2.23 -6.60 -10.38
N ILE A 430 3.31 -7.39 -10.28
CA ILE A 430 4.63 -7.04 -10.81
C ILE A 430 5.05 -8.08 -11.86
N SER A 431 5.13 -7.66 -13.12
CA SER A 431 5.42 -8.54 -14.27
C SER A 431 6.75 -8.22 -14.99
N SER A 432 7.46 -7.16 -14.58
CA SER A 432 8.76 -6.82 -15.13
C SER A 432 9.79 -7.92 -14.83
N SER A 433 10.64 -8.25 -15.81
CA SER A 433 11.77 -9.18 -15.61
C SER A 433 12.88 -8.59 -14.75
N GLN A 434 12.91 -7.26 -14.58
CA GLN A 434 13.82 -6.55 -13.70
C GLN A 434 13.09 -5.35 -13.09
N PRO A 435 12.22 -5.57 -12.09
CA PRO A 435 11.45 -4.49 -11.46
C PRO A 435 12.33 -3.39 -10.87
N CYS A 436 13.56 -3.74 -10.48
CA CYS A 436 14.53 -2.82 -9.91
C CYS A 436 15.91 -3.08 -10.51
N SER A 437 16.64 -2.02 -10.82
CA SER A 437 17.97 -2.10 -11.40
C SER A 437 18.89 -3.01 -10.57
N GLY A 438 19.61 -3.90 -11.25
CA GLY A 438 20.53 -4.86 -10.62
C GLY A 438 19.92 -6.17 -10.15
N TYR A 439 18.59 -6.33 -10.12
CA TYR A 439 17.93 -7.53 -9.60
C TYR A 439 16.93 -8.11 -10.61
N GLN A 440 17.22 -9.27 -11.20
CA GLN A 440 16.28 -9.93 -12.11
C GLN A 440 15.17 -10.63 -11.30
N ALA A 441 13.95 -10.68 -11.82
CA ALA A 441 12.82 -11.44 -11.29
C ALA A 441 13.06 -12.96 -11.44
N THR A 442 13.96 -13.46 -10.60
CA THR A 442 14.47 -14.84 -10.54
C THR A 442 14.64 -15.22 -9.07
N PRO A 443 14.70 -16.52 -8.70
CA PRO A 443 14.94 -16.89 -7.31
C PRO A 443 16.22 -16.29 -6.72
N ALA A 444 17.31 -16.24 -7.51
CA ALA A 444 18.56 -15.60 -7.08
C ALA A 444 18.42 -14.08 -6.91
N GLY A 445 17.72 -13.41 -7.83
CA GLY A 445 17.50 -11.97 -7.76
C GLY A 445 16.56 -11.55 -6.62
N GLN A 446 15.52 -12.34 -6.31
CA GLN A 446 14.68 -12.14 -5.11
C GLN A 446 15.52 -12.20 -3.83
N GLY A 447 16.38 -13.21 -3.69
CA GLY A 447 17.28 -13.34 -2.53
C GLY A 447 18.30 -12.21 -2.43
N ALA A 448 18.91 -11.82 -3.56
CA ALA A 448 19.86 -10.72 -3.62
C ALA A 448 19.21 -9.37 -3.29
N ASN A 449 18.00 -9.10 -3.81
CA ASN A 449 17.27 -7.88 -3.51
C ASN A 449 16.92 -7.79 -2.02
N PHE A 450 16.34 -8.85 -1.45
CA PHE A 450 15.98 -8.87 -0.03
C PHE A 450 17.19 -8.74 0.89
N THR A 451 18.33 -9.34 0.52
CA THR A 451 19.60 -9.17 1.24
C THR A 451 20.07 -7.71 1.19
N ALA A 452 19.99 -7.06 0.03
CA ALA A 452 20.38 -5.67 -0.12
C ALA A 452 19.45 -4.72 0.65
N VAL A 453 18.13 -4.92 0.63
CA VAL A 453 17.17 -4.16 1.45
C VAL A 453 17.52 -4.25 2.93
N GLN A 454 17.73 -5.46 3.45
CA GLN A 454 18.10 -5.67 4.85
C GLN A 454 19.41 -4.96 5.22
N ASN A 455 20.46 -5.12 4.40
CA ASN A 455 21.75 -4.49 4.64
C ASN A 455 21.63 -2.97 4.63
N THR A 456 21.00 -2.41 3.61
CA THR A 456 20.84 -0.96 3.48
C THR A 456 19.99 -0.36 4.61
N ALA A 457 18.89 -1.00 4.99
CA ALA A 457 18.05 -0.54 6.09
C ALA A 457 18.81 -0.62 7.44
N ARG A 458 19.51 -1.73 7.70
CA ARG A 458 20.35 -1.90 8.89
C ARG A 458 21.45 -0.84 8.96
N ASP A 459 22.13 -0.59 7.85
CA ASP A 459 23.21 0.39 7.75
C ASP A 459 22.69 1.83 7.89
N ALA A 460 21.45 2.11 7.50
CA ALA A 460 20.76 3.37 7.78
C ALA A 460 20.31 3.50 9.25
N GLY A 461 20.16 2.38 9.96
CA GLY A 461 19.84 2.33 11.38
C GLY A 461 18.46 1.78 11.73
N ALA A 462 17.76 1.19 10.76
CA ALA A 462 16.55 0.42 11.05
C ALA A 462 16.87 -0.76 11.99
N ILE A 463 15.88 -1.15 12.79
CA ILE A 463 15.97 -2.31 13.68
C ILE A 463 15.20 -3.52 13.13
N GLY A 464 14.51 -3.38 12.01
CA GLY A 464 13.68 -4.45 11.47
C GLY A 464 13.33 -4.31 10.00
N VAL A 465 13.12 -5.47 9.37
CA VAL A 465 12.61 -5.60 8.01
C VAL A 465 11.63 -6.77 8.00
N PHE A 466 10.44 -6.53 7.47
CA PHE A 466 9.35 -7.49 7.36
C PHE A 466 9.09 -7.82 5.89
N TYR A 467 9.21 -9.08 5.51
CA TYR A 467 8.82 -9.56 4.18
C TYR A 467 7.30 -9.69 4.13
N TRP A 468 6.64 -9.12 3.14
CA TRP A 468 5.20 -9.17 2.99
C TRP A 468 4.76 -10.44 2.26
N GLU A 469 3.95 -11.26 2.92
CA GLU A 469 3.35 -12.50 2.40
C GLU A 469 4.35 -13.46 1.72
N PRO A 470 5.45 -13.87 2.39
CA PRO A 470 6.40 -14.79 1.80
C PRO A 470 5.79 -16.18 1.55
N THR A 471 4.66 -16.51 2.20
CA THR A 471 4.02 -17.83 2.15
C THR A 471 2.82 -17.91 1.21
N TRP A 472 2.45 -16.79 0.58
CA TRP A 472 1.27 -16.69 -0.28
C TRP A 472 1.64 -17.04 -1.71
N TYR A 473 1.93 -18.32 -1.96
CA TYR A 473 2.01 -18.84 -3.31
C TYR A 473 0.60 -19.21 -3.80
N ALA A 474 0.40 -19.31 -5.12
CA ALA A 474 -0.90 -19.59 -5.70
C ALA A 474 -1.47 -20.94 -5.23
N VAL A 475 -2.45 -20.86 -4.32
CA VAL A 475 -3.24 -21.97 -3.80
C VAL A 475 -4.69 -21.72 -4.22
N PRO A 476 -5.34 -22.63 -4.96
CA PRO A 476 -6.73 -22.45 -5.38
C PRO A 476 -7.65 -22.13 -4.20
N GLY A 477 -8.39 -21.01 -4.29
CA GLY A 477 -9.30 -20.55 -3.24
C GLY A 477 -8.67 -19.73 -2.11
N ASN A 478 -7.38 -19.37 -2.24
CA ASN A 478 -6.65 -18.46 -1.35
C ASN A 478 -6.46 -17.08 -2.00
N GLY A 479 -7.55 -16.47 -2.45
CA GLY A 479 -7.51 -15.27 -3.27
C GLY A 479 -7.31 -13.96 -2.49
N TRP A 480 -6.98 -12.89 -3.21
CA TRP A 480 -6.65 -11.58 -2.63
C TRP A 480 -7.88 -10.76 -2.21
N ASP A 481 -9.02 -10.94 -2.86
CA ASP A 481 -10.22 -10.16 -2.58
C ASP A 481 -11.05 -10.82 -1.47
N PRO A 482 -11.24 -10.20 -0.29
CA PRO A 482 -12.10 -10.77 0.75
C PRO A 482 -13.57 -10.92 0.34
N ALA A 483 -14.06 -10.18 -0.66
CA ALA A 483 -15.42 -10.34 -1.17
C ALA A 483 -15.56 -11.55 -2.11
N ASP A 484 -14.47 -11.96 -2.77
CA ASP A 484 -14.40 -13.17 -3.60
C ASP A 484 -13.11 -13.96 -3.33
N ILE A 485 -12.94 -14.39 -2.08
CA ILE A 485 -11.69 -15.05 -1.65
C ILE A 485 -11.47 -16.40 -2.36
N ASN A 486 -12.54 -16.99 -2.91
CA ASN A 486 -12.46 -18.27 -3.60
C ASN A 486 -12.11 -18.13 -5.10
N GLY A 487 -12.55 -17.05 -5.75
CA GLY A 487 -12.43 -16.86 -7.20
C GLY A 487 -11.39 -15.83 -7.64
N SER A 488 -10.96 -14.92 -6.76
CA SER A 488 -10.11 -13.77 -7.13
C SER A 488 -8.67 -14.11 -7.53
N GLY A 489 -8.20 -15.33 -7.25
CA GLY A 489 -6.81 -15.75 -7.46
C GLY A 489 -5.80 -14.88 -6.69
N ASP A 490 -4.52 -14.99 -7.02
CA ASP A 490 -3.45 -14.35 -6.27
C ASP A 490 -2.44 -13.63 -7.17
N GLY A 491 -2.64 -12.32 -7.38
CA GLY A 491 -1.70 -11.50 -8.14
C GLY A 491 -0.37 -11.22 -7.42
N TRP A 492 -0.18 -11.72 -6.19
CA TRP A 492 1.06 -11.61 -5.43
C TRP A 492 1.91 -12.88 -5.45
N ASP A 493 1.41 -13.97 -6.04
CA ASP A 493 2.01 -15.30 -5.95
C ASP A 493 3.49 -15.33 -6.35
N ASN A 494 3.86 -14.51 -7.34
CA ASN A 494 5.21 -14.48 -7.88
C ASN A 494 6.21 -13.78 -6.96
N GLN A 495 5.75 -13.19 -5.85
CA GLN A 495 6.56 -12.53 -4.82
C GLN A 495 6.66 -13.35 -3.53
N ALA A 496 5.92 -14.45 -3.41
CA ALA A 496 6.17 -15.43 -2.36
C ALA A 496 7.63 -15.91 -2.41
N ILE A 497 8.16 -16.37 -1.28
CA ILE A 497 9.48 -17.00 -1.22
C ILE A 497 9.38 -18.51 -1.44
N PHE A 498 8.16 -19.03 -1.58
CA PHE A 498 7.89 -20.40 -1.99
C PHE A 498 7.43 -20.41 -3.44
N ASP A 499 7.93 -21.34 -4.24
CA ASP A 499 7.46 -21.52 -5.61
C ASP A 499 6.00 -22.02 -5.66
N ARG A 500 5.41 -22.09 -6.85
CA ARG A 500 4.05 -22.63 -7.07
C ARG A 500 3.79 -24.05 -6.52
N ASN A 501 4.84 -24.81 -6.19
CA ASN A 501 4.73 -26.14 -5.58
C ASN A 501 4.98 -26.09 -4.06
N GLY A 502 5.08 -24.90 -3.47
CA GLY A 502 5.38 -24.69 -2.07
C GLY A 502 6.84 -24.94 -1.69
N ARG A 503 7.80 -24.92 -2.64
CA ARG A 503 9.22 -25.14 -2.33
C ARG A 503 9.93 -23.83 -2.03
N LEU A 504 10.62 -23.78 -0.90
CA LEU A 504 11.38 -22.60 -0.48
C LEU A 504 12.45 -22.20 -1.51
N ASN A 505 12.52 -20.91 -1.82
CA ASN A 505 13.66 -20.29 -2.47
C ASN A 505 14.86 -20.23 -1.51
N PRO A 506 15.95 -21.00 -1.76
CA PRO A 506 17.07 -21.09 -0.82
C PRO A 506 17.90 -19.80 -0.71
N ASN A 507 17.69 -18.84 -1.61
CA ASN A 507 18.41 -17.57 -1.66
C ASN A 507 17.83 -16.51 -0.72
N VAL A 508 16.62 -16.73 -0.19
CA VAL A 508 15.96 -15.78 0.73
C VAL A 508 16.25 -16.18 2.17
N ARG A 509 16.82 -15.25 2.94
CA ARG A 509 17.11 -15.42 4.37
C ARG A 509 16.98 -14.10 5.11
N TRP A 510 16.62 -14.19 6.38
CA TRP A 510 16.68 -13.06 7.30
C TRP A 510 18.05 -13.02 7.96
N THR A 511 18.71 -11.86 7.89
CA THR A 511 20.05 -11.67 8.44
C THR A 511 20.02 -10.61 9.53
N PRO A 512 20.48 -10.92 10.75
CA PRO A 512 20.53 -9.94 11.83
C PRO A 512 21.43 -8.75 11.53
#